data_AF-A0A1R4H3R9-F1
#
_entry.id   AF-A0A1R4H3R9-F1
#
_cell.length_a   1.000
_cell.length_b   1.000
_cell.length_c   1.000
_cell.angle_alpha   90.00
_cell.angle_beta   90.00
_cell.angle_gamma   90.00
#
_symmetry.space_group_name_H-M   'P 1'
#
loop_
_entity.id
_entity.type
_entity.pdbx_description
1 polymer ?
#
loop_
_entity_poly.entity_id
_entity_poly.type
_entity_poly.pdbx_seq_one_letter_code
_entity_poly.pdbx_strand_id
1 'polypeptide(L)' 'MLNSQELYQQANQLPPLEKLRLAELLLADLDVPDPEIDAIWRDEAQKRWQAYQLEELKMVSYEVVMRKYKVLNAY' A
#
# COMPACT_ATOMS: atom_id res chain seq x y z
N MET A 1 -17.57 16.83 -21.52
CA MET A 1 -17.14 16.17 -20.27
C MET A 1 -16.25 17.14 -19.53
N LEU A 2 -16.34 17.18 -18.20
CA LEU A 2 -15.46 18.00 -17.37
C LEU A 2 -14.05 17.42 -17.39
N ASN A 3 -13.03 18.27 -17.42
CA ASN A 3 -11.65 17.86 -17.24
C ASN A 3 -11.29 17.68 -15.74
N SER A 4 -10.12 17.12 -15.44
CA SER A 4 -9.69 16.85 -14.07
C SER A 4 -9.63 18.11 -13.19
N GLN A 5 -9.30 19.26 -13.77
CA GLN A 5 -9.21 20.53 -13.05
C GLN A 5 -10.59 21.09 -12.71
N GLU A 6 -11.56 20.97 -13.63
CA GLU A 6 -12.96 21.34 -13.40
C GLU A 6 -13.62 20.42 -12.34
N LEU A 7 -13.33 19.13 -12.37
CA LEU A 7 -13.78 18.17 -11.34
C LEU A 7 -13.16 18.47 -9.97
N TYR A 8 -11.86 18.80 -9.93
CA TYR A 8 -11.19 19.20 -8.70
C TYR A 8 -11.85 20.44 -8.09
N GLN A 9 -12.18 21.45 -8.89
CA GLN A 9 -12.85 22.65 -8.39
C GLN A 9 -14.20 22.34 -7.74
N GLN A 10 -14.98 21.42 -8.33
CA GLN A 10 -16.25 20.97 -7.76
C GLN A 10 -16.05 20.17 -6.47
N ALA A 11 -15.14 19.19 -6.47
CA ALA A 11 -14.79 18.41 -5.28
C ALA A 11 -14.25 19.30 -4.15
N ASN A 12 -13.56 20.39 -4.48
CA ASN A 12 -12.99 21.28 -3.48
C ASN A 12 -14.06 22.10 -2.72
N GLN A 13 -15.27 22.26 -3.29
CA GLN A 13 -16.42 22.91 -2.66
C GLN A 13 -17.12 22.02 -1.62
N LEU A 14 -16.82 20.72 -1.57
CA LEU A 14 -17.40 19.81 -0.60
C LEU A 14 -16.90 20.10 0.83
N PRO A 15 -17.76 19.89 1.86
CA PRO A 15 -17.31 19.86 3.24
C PRO A 15 -16.16 18.85 3.44
N PRO A 16 -15.27 19.06 4.43
CA PRO A 16 -14.09 18.21 4.63
C PRO A 16 -14.38 16.70 4.68
N LEU A 17 -15.46 16.30 5.36
CA LEU A 17 -15.85 14.89 5.48
C LEU A 17 -16.30 14.28 4.14
N GLU A 18 -17.12 15.01 3.37
CA GLU A 18 -17.56 14.57 2.05
C GLU A 18 -16.41 14.53 1.04
N LYS A 19 -15.46 15.46 1.16
CA LYS A 19 -14.23 15.46 0.36
C LYS A 19 -13.37 14.23 0.64
N LEU A 20 -13.22 13.85 1.92
CA LEU A 20 -12.54 12.61 2.31
C LEU A 20 -13.25 11.39 1.72
N ARG A 21 -14.57 11.31 1.87
CA ARG A 21 -15.37 10.21 1.36
C ARG A 21 -15.26 10.06 -0.16
N LEU A 22 -15.25 11.17 -0.91
CA LEU A 22 -15.04 11.15 -2.35
C LEU A 22 -13.63 10.63 -2.71
N ALA A 23 -12.60 11.06 -1.97
CA ALA A 23 -11.25 10.57 -2.19
C ALA A 23 -11.14 9.05 -1.93
N GLU A 24 -11.79 8.54 -0.88
CA GLU A 24 -11.84 7.11 -0.58
C GLU A 24 -12.50 6.30 -1.70
N LEU A 25 -13.63 6.78 -2.24
CA LEU A 25 -14.30 6.13 -3.37
C LEU A 25 -13.42 6.09 -4.62
N LEU A 26 -12.79 7.22 -4.97
CA LEU A 26 -11.89 7.30 -6.11
C LEU A 26 -10.67 6.38 -5.95
N LEU A 27 -10.12 6.30 -4.73
CA LEU A 27 -9.01 5.39 -4.43
C LEU A 27 -9.46 3.93 -4.54
N ALA A 28 -10.64 3.57 -4.03
CA ALA A 28 -11.16 2.21 -4.14
C ALA A 28 -11.38 1.77 -5.59
N ASP A 29 -11.81 2.68 -6.47
CA ASP A 29 -11.97 2.41 -7.90
C ASP A 29 -10.63 2.25 -8.64
N LEU A 30 -9.56 2.88 -8.13
CA LEU A 30 -8.21 2.75 -8.68
C LEU A 30 -7.46 1.55 -8.10
N ASP A 31 -7.81 1.13 -6.88
CA ASP A 31 -7.24 -0.02 -6.17
C ASP A 31 -7.93 -1.34 -6.57
N VAL A 32 -8.18 -1.50 -7.87
CA VAL A 32 -8.70 -2.76 -8.42
C VAL A 32 -7.51 -3.69 -8.64
N PRO A 33 -7.37 -4.77 -7.85
CA PRO A 33 -6.26 -5.69 -8.02
C PRO A 33 -6.38 -6.39 -9.37
N ASP A 34 -5.27 -6.47 -10.09
CA ASP A 34 -5.17 -7.33 -11.25
C ASP A 34 -5.14 -8.79 -10.77
N PRO A 35 -6.13 -9.63 -11.12
CA PRO A 35 -6.21 -11.01 -10.64
C PRO A 35 -5.00 -11.87 -11.01
N GLU A 36 -4.33 -11.56 -12.13
CA GLU A 36 -3.12 -12.25 -12.57
C GLU A 36 -1.95 -11.88 -11.68
N ILE A 37 -1.77 -10.58 -11.42
CA ILE A 37 -0.74 -10.08 -10.50
C ILE A 37 -0.96 -10.67 -9.10
N ASP A 38 -2.20 -10.64 -8.59
CA ASP A 38 -2.55 -11.22 -7.30
C ASP A 38 -2.26 -12.72 -7.22
N ALA A 39 -2.49 -13.47 -8.30
CA ALA A 39 -2.14 -14.88 -8.36
C ALA A 39 -0.62 -15.11 -8.28
N ILE A 40 0.16 -14.31 -9.00
CA ILE A 40 1.63 -14.36 -8.97
C ILE A 40 2.16 -14.04 -7.56
N TRP A 41 1.63 -12.99 -6.92
CA TRP A 41 2.03 -12.62 -5.56
C TRP A 41 1.68 -13.69 -4.53
N ARG A 42 0.51 -14.33 -4.65
CA ARG A 42 0.13 -15.44 -3.76
C ARG A 42 1.09 -16.62 -3.88
N ASP A 43 1.45 -17.01 -5.11
CA ASP A 43 2.39 -18.12 -5.36
C ASP A 43 3.78 -17.80 -4.79
N GLU A 44 4.30 -16.59 -5.04
CA GLU A 44 5.60 -16.16 -4.50
C GLU A 44 5.60 -16.10 -2.96
N ALA A 45 4.54 -15.55 -2.35
CA ALA A 45 4.41 -15.51 -0.90
C ALA A 45 4.39 -16.91 -0.28
N GLN A 46 3.67 -17.85 -0.91
CA GLN A 46 3.63 -19.24 -0.46
C GLN A 46 5.00 -19.91 -0.57
N LYS A 47 5.70 -19.73 -1.70
CA LYS A 47 7.07 -20.26 -1.90
C LYS A 47 8.04 -19.72 -0.85
N ARG A 48 8.01 -18.41 -0.58
CA ARG A 48 8.87 -17.80 0.45
C ARG A 48 8.55 -18.31 1.85
N TRP A 49 7.27 -18.50 2.16
CA TRP A 49 6.88 -19.06 3.45
C TRP A 49 7.40 -20.49 3.64
N GLN A 50 7.28 -21.34 2.61
CA GLN A 50 7.81 -22.71 2.66
C GLN A 50 9.33 -22.72 2.83
N ALA A 51 10.07 -21.94 2.05
CA ALA A 51 11.53 -21.87 2.16
C ALA A 51 11.98 -21.29 3.52
N TYR A 52 11.21 -20.38 4.12
CA TYR A 52 11.43 -19.93 5.50
C TYR A 52 11.26 -21.08 6.49
N GLN A 53 10.18 -21.85 6.39
CA GLN A 53 9.90 -22.99 7.28
C GLN A 53 10.97 -24.10 7.17
N LEU A 54 11.58 -24.26 5.99
CA LEU A 54 12.65 -25.20 5.73
C LEU A 54 14.06 -24.65 6.05
N GLU A 55 14.16 -23.43 6.58
CA GLU A 55 15.43 -22.73 6.84
C GLU A 55 16.31 -22.52 5.59
N GLU A 56 15.72 -22.57 4.40
CA GLU A 56 16.41 -22.42 3.10
C GLU A 56 16.62 -20.95 2.70
N LEU A 57 16.03 -20.01 3.46
CA LEU A 57 16.16 -18.58 3.23
C LEU A 57 17.17 -17.93 4.17
N LYS A 58 18.02 -17.06 3.60
CA LYS A 58 18.81 -16.12 4.41
C LYS A 58 17.88 -15.06 5.00
N MET A 59 17.84 -15.00 6.32
CA MET A 59 17.02 -14.05 7.07
C MET A 59 17.86 -12.94 7.68
N VAL A 60 17.22 -11.79 7.88
CA VAL A 60 17.78 -10.70 8.67
C VAL A 60 16.85 -10.49 9.87
N SER A 61 17.41 -10.38 11.07
CA SER A 61 16.59 -10.18 12.26
C SER A 61 15.90 -8.80 12.23
N TYR A 62 14.72 -8.75 12.86
CA TYR A 62 13.98 -7.49 13.01
C TYR A 62 14.84 -6.38 13.63
N GLU A 63 15.66 -6.70 14.62
CA GLU A 63 16.55 -5.73 15.26
C GLU A 63 17.56 -5.10 14.30
N VAL A 64 18.11 -5.88 13.37
CA VAL A 64 19.04 -5.38 12.34
C VAL A 64 18.32 -4.40 11.42
N VAL A 65 17.11 -4.73 10.97
CA VAL A 65 16.29 -3.85 10.11
C VAL A 65 15.94 -2.54 10.83
N MET A 66 15.53 -2.63 12.10
CA MET A 66 15.07 -1.46 12.87
C MET A 66 16.19 -0.54 13.36
N ARG A 67 17.45 -0.99 13.29
CA ARG A 67 18.61 -0.22 13.76
C ARG A 67 18.68 1.18 13.14
N LYS A 68 18.36 1.32 11.84
CA LYS A 68 18.39 2.61 11.13
C LYS A 68 17.36 3.63 11.61
N TYR A 69 16.28 3.17 12.25
CA TYR A 69 15.22 4.03 12.77
C TYR A 69 15.41 4.39 14.25
N LYS A 70 16.17 3.59 15.01
CA LYS A 70 16.47 3.87 16.43
C LYS A 70 17.31 5.14 16.62
N VAL A 71 18.09 5.55 15.62
CA VAL A 71 18.94 6.76 15.68
C VAL A 71 18.13 8.05 15.49
N LEU A 72 16.95 7.98 14.85
CA LEU A 72 16.12 9.15 14.53
C LEU A 72 15.19 9.59 15.68
N ASN A 73 15.03 8.78 16.74
CA ASN A 73 14.17 9.07 17.89
C ASN A 73 14.95 9.59 19.11
N ALA A 74 16.15 10.14 18.91
CA ALA A 74 17.02 10.66 19.98
C ALA A 74 16.92 12.19 20.19
N TYR A 75 15.80 12.81 19.82
CA TYR A 75 15.52 14.24 20.01
C TYR A 75 14.19 14.43 20.74
#